data_AF-C5YN30-F1
#
_entry.id   AF-C5YN30-F1
#
_cell.length_a   1.000
_cell.length_b   1.000
_cell.length_c   1.000
_cell.angle_alpha   90.00
_cell.angle_beta   90.00
_cell.angle_gamma   90.00
#
_symmetry.space_group_name_H-M   'P 1'
#
loop_
_entity.id
_entity.type
_entity.pdbx_description
1 polymer ?
#
loop_
_entity_poly.entity_id
_entity_poly.type
_entity_poly.pdbx_seq_one_letter_code
_entity_poly.pdbx_strand_id
1 'polypeptide(L)'
;MRQSSMFHGGIFGACACVYIKGREGIDLPHNPATRTPKPREGPPAVSMASTLTTICSPGGGVTSSSSAAAAEQDCRRQYAPSVWGDFFIAHQLCTPEELLSTQQKASAKKEEVRRILLAADAAAVTSGDDDLVARKLELVDALQRLGVDYHYKEEIDALLRAVHEDHHDHGASASSHDLYVTSLRFYLLRKHGYTVSSDVFAKFRDEQGNISSDDDMTTLMMLYDAAHMRTRGEDILDNIIVFNKSRLETVVKSENLEPDLAEEVTITLETTRFRRAERVEARRFISVYEKKATRDDTILEFAKLDYNIVQAVYCDELKQLSMWWKDLRSQVDMTFSRDRLVEMYFWMTVIVYEPDYSYSRIMLTKLVLYIALLDDIYDNYSTTDESNIFTTAFKRWDDKAVEEQIPQHLRNFYKSVIRTADEIVAELKVQNNKNSEVVREVMFHVAESYHAEVKWRDEQYVPADVDEHLQISLGSIMAMQVVVLTFVSMGDVTTREIIDWAFTYPRMIRAVTAMARILNDIMSYEREQASDHMASTVQTCMKQYGVTVEEAIEKLKFICEEAWMDIVQGCLDQKYPMAILHKVVSVGRSLDFIYKREDSYTLPSNLKDTITSLYTKLVV
;
A
#
# COMPACT_ATOMS: atom_id res chain seq x y z
N MET A 1 -4.18 -73.81 3.49
CA MET A 1 -5.42 -74.03 4.28
C MET A 1 -5.91 -72.68 4.80
N ARG A 2 -7.23 -72.54 5.09
CA ARG A 2 -7.94 -71.56 5.97
C ARG A 2 -7.22 -70.23 6.36
N GLN A 3 -7.78 -69.05 6.03
CA GLN A 3 -8.78 -68.28 6.84
C GLN A 3 -8.27 -67.92 8.27
N SER A 4 -8.46 -66.75 8.89
CA SER A 4 -9.08 -65.42 8.59
C SER A 4 -8.79 -64.48 9.82
N SER A 5 -9.03 -63.16 9.94
CA SER A 5 -9.55 -62.04 9.10
C SER A 5 -9.42 -60.69 9.87
N MET A 6 -9.37 -59.54 9.17
CA MET A 6 -9.75 -58.15 9.58
C MET A 6 -9.30 -57.54 10.94
N PHE A 7 -8.76 -56.31 10.92
CA PHE A 7 -9.50 -55.07 11.29
C PHE A 7 -8.74 -53.76 10.94
N HIS A 8 -9.38 -52.60 11.13
CA HIS A 8 -8.87 -51.25 10.80
C HIS A 8 -7.97 -50.60 11.87
N GLY A 9 -7.19 -49.58 11.46
CA GLY A 9 -6.51 -48.60 12.33
C GLY A 9 -5.55 -47.71 11.51
N GLY A 10 -5.38 -46.43 11.87
CA GLY A 10 -4.51 -45.49 11.13
C GLY A 10 -4.29 -44.15 11.85
N ILE A 11 -4.08 -43.08 11.07
CA ILE A 11 -3.89 -41.67 11.45
C ILE A 11 -2.44 -41.27 11.85
N PHE A 12 -2.10 -40.03 11.45
CA PHE A 12 -0.93 -39.17 11.72
C PHE A 12 0.21 -39.21 10.67
N GLY A 13 0.44 -38.17 9.87
CA GLY A 13 -0.25 -36.86 9.76
C GLY A 13 0.56 -35.69 10.33
N ALA A 14 1.67 -35.36 9.67
CA ALA A 14 2.53 -34.24 10.01
C ALA A 14 2.09 -32.94 9.31
N CYS A 15 1.10 -32.24 9.88
CA CYS A 15 0.88 -30.84 9.53
C CYS A 15 2.01 -30.01 10.15
N ALA A 16 2.83 -29.37 9.32
CA ALA A 16 3.87 -28.47 9.78
C ALA A 16 3.26 -27.10 10.14
N CYS A 17 2.88 -26.92 11.41
CA CYS A 17 2.63 -25.57 11.94
C CYS A 17 3.95 -24.78 11.87
N VAL A 18 4.01 -23.79 10.98
CA VAL A 18 5.18 -22.92 10.83
C VAL A 18 5.22 -21.95 12.01
N TYR A 19 5.84 -22.39 13.12
CA TYR A 19 6.17 -21.50 14.23
C TYR A 19 7.12 -20.40 13.73
N ILE A 20 6.65 -19.15 13.69
CA ILE A 20 7.47 -17.97 13.41
C ILE A 20 8.47 -17.81 14.57
N LYS A 21 9.66 -18.37 14.41
CA LYS A 21 10.70 -18.41 15.45
C LYS A 21 11.91 -17.54 15.11
N GLY A 22 11.66 -16.37 14.53
CA GLY A 22 12.63 -15.30 14.39
C GLY A 22 12.73 -14.49 15.68
N ARG A 23 13.84 -14.64 16.42
CA ARG A 23 14.17 -13.74 17.55
C ARG A 23 15.08 -12.60 17.07
N GLU A 24 14.46 -11.60 16.47
CA GLU A 24 14.90 -10.21 16.54
C GLU A 24 13.70 -9.46 17.16
N GLY A 25 13.81 -9.05 18.43
CA GLY A 25 12.75 -8.32 19.11
C GLY A 25 12.78 -6.84 18.74
N ILE A 26 11.63 -6.18 18.74
CA ILE A 26 11.54 -4.74 18.45
C ILE A 26 11.91 -3.97 19.73
N ASP A 27 13.21 -3.79 19.97
CA ASP A 27 13.76 -3.04 21.12
C ASP A 27 13.47 -1.52 20.98
N LEU A 28 12.26 -1.09 21.32
CA LEU A 28 11.87 0.32 21.33
C LEU A 28 12.68 1.12 22.37
N PRO A 29 13.14 2.36 22.03
CA PRO A 29 14.02 3.12 22.91
C PRO A 29 13.33 3.62 24.20
N HIS A 30 13.82 3.16 25.35
CA HIS A 30 13.49 3.75 26.65
C HIS A 30 14.19 5.12 26.82
N ASN A 31 13.43 6.21 26.65
CA ASN A 31 13.91 7.58 26.83
C ASN A 31 14.32 7.88 28.31
N PRO A 32 15.59 8.21 28.62
CA PRO A 32 16.09 8.23 29.99
C PRO A 32 16.27 9.65 30.59
N ALA A 33 15.28 10.55 30.49
CA ALA A 33 15.37 11.87 31.15
C ALA A 33 14.04 12.57 31.52
N THR A 34 13.55 12.38 32.76
CA THR A 34 12.55 13.28 33.38
C THR A 34 12.91 13.65 34.83
N ARG A 35 13.71 14.72 34.99
CA ARG A 35 13.89 15.37 36.31
C ARG A 35 12.70 16.29 36.61
N THR A 36 11.89 15.94 37.58
CA THR A 36 10.69 16.69 37.98
C THR A 36 11.00 17.92 38.85
N PRO A 37 10.45 19.10 38.53
CA PRO A 37 10.24 20.19 39.47
C PRO A 37 8.87 20.04 40.16
N LYS A 38 8.74 20.50 41.41
CA LYS A 38 7.45 20.55 42.12
C LYS A 38 6.55 21.68 41.57
N PRO A 39 5.21 21.53 41.62
CA PRO A 39 4.27 22.52 41.10
C PRO A 39 4.26 23.82 41.92
N ARG A 40 3.81 24.90 41.28
CA ARG A 40 3.29 26.11 41.92
C ARG A 40 1.80 26.24 41.61
N GLU A 41 1.04 26.72 42.58
CA GLU A 41 -0.41 26.88 42.46
C GLU A 41 -0.78 28.10 41.61
N GLY A 42 -1.92 28.02 40.91
CA GLY A 42 -2.51 29.08 40.09
C GLY A 42 -4.05 29.04 40.16
N PRO A 43 -4.75 30.18 39.95
CA PRO A 43 -6.18 30.32 40.23
C PRO A 43 -7.11 29.65 39.18
N PRO A 44 -8.40 29.43 39.51
CA PRO A 44 -9.25 28.47 38.81
C PRO A 44 -9.83 28.94 37.46
N ALA A 45 -10.20 27.96 36.65
CA ALA A 45 -10.79 28.15 35.32
C ALA A 45 -12.25 28.67 35.35
N VAL A 46 -12.62 29.41 34.30
CA VAL A 46 -14.01 29.84 34.04
C VAL A 46 -14.70 28.78 33.17
N SER A 47 -15.84 28.29 33.63
CA SER A 47 -16.68 27.37 32.86
C SER A 47 -17.53 28.12 31.83
N MET A 48 -17.49 27.67 30.57
CA MET A 48 -18.43 28.05 29.52
C MET A 48 -19.08 26.77 28.98
N ALA A 49 -20.36 26.58 29.29
CA ALA A 49 -21.12 25.42 28.81
C ALA A 49 -21.59 25.62 27.36
N SER A 50 -21.62 24.53 26.58
CA SER A 50 -22.28 24.46 25.28
C SER A 50 -23.47 23.52 25.37
N THR A 51 -24.60 23.90 24.74
CA THR A 51 -25.91 23.28 25.00
C THR A 51 -26.25 22.21 23.97
N LEU A 52 -26.37 20.95 24.40
CA LEU A 52 -27.02 19.89 23.63
C LEU A 52 -28.54 20.09 23.63
N THR A 53 -29.12 20.38 22.46
CA THR A 53 -30.57 20.55 22.29
C THR A 53 -31.21 19.24 21.82
N THR A 54 -31.66 18.40 22.75
CA THR A 54 -32.48 17.22 22.43
C THR A 54 -33.92 17.63 22.16
N ILE A 55 -34.42 17.39 20.94
CA ILE A 55 -35.82 17.61 20.58
C ILE A 55 -36.61 16.32 20.80
N CYS A 56 -37.45 16.30 21.85
CA CYS A 56 -38.48 15.28 22.04
C CYS A 56 -39.87 15.88 21.80
N SER A 57 -40.72 15.13 21.09
CA SER A 57 -42.17 15.40 20.98
C SER A 57 -42.94 14.08 21.21
N PRO A 58 -44.04 14.07 22.00
CA PRO A 58 -44.59 12.82 22.52
C PRO A 58 -45.88 12.32 21.84
N GLY A 59 -46.11 11.01 21.96
CA GLY A 59 -47.44 10.46 22.31
C GLY A 59 -48.40 10.14 21.15
N GLY A 60 -48.56 8.83 20.87
CA GLY A 60 -49.61 8.31 19.99
C GLY A 60 -49.74 6.79 20.11
N GLY A 61 -50.35 6.31 21.20
CA GLY A 61 -50.42 4.88 21.50
C GLY A 61 -51.65 4.17 20.94
N VAL A 62 -51.45 2.99 20.35
CA VAL A 62 -52.50 1.99 20.09
C VAL A 62 -51.95 0.62 20.50
N THR A 63 -52.73 -0.16 21.25
CA THR A 63 -52.36 -1.49 21.72
C THR A 63 -52.77 -2.58 20.73
N SER A 64 -51.85 -3.46 20.34
CA SER A 64 -52.14 -4.79 19.81
C SER A 64 -51.10 -5.79 20.32
N SER A 65 -51.48 -7.06 20.46
CA SER A 65 -50.69 -8.07 21.17
C SER A 65 -50.49 -9.33 20.32
N SER A 66 -49.23 -9.66 20.00
CA SER A 66 -48.86 -10.96 19.44
C SER A 66 -47.38 -11.27 19.63
N SER A 67 -47.09 -12.51 20.05
CA SER A 67 -45.79 -13.20 19.96
C SER A 67 -44.53 -12.40 20.33
N ALA A 68 -44.09 -12.55 21.59
CA ALA A 68 -42.67 -12.39 21.92
C ALA A 68 -41.87 -13.58 21.35
N ALA A 69 -41.50 -13.50 20.08
CA ALA A 69 -40.25 -14.11 19.63
C ALA A 69 -39.10 -13.23 20.15
N ALA A 70 -38.00 -13.83 20.59
CA ALA A 70 -36.81 -13.05 20.92
C ALA A 70 -36.27 -12.45 19.61
N ALA A 71 -36.33 -11.13 19.49
CA ALA A 71 -35.54 -10.44 18.49
C ALA A 71 -34.08 -10.47 18.98
N GLU A 72 -33.29 -11.39 18.44
CA GLU A 72 -31.84 -11.25 18.47
C GLU A 72 -31.53 -9.90 17.81
N GLN A 73 -30.95 -8.99 18.59
CA GLN A 73 -30.56 -7.67 18.08
C GLN A 73 -29.36 -7.89 17.17
N ASP A 74 -29.50 -7.62 15.88
CA ASP A 74 -28.48 -7.89 14.87
C ASP A 74 -27.27 -6.97 15.08
N CYS A 75 -26.30 -7.41 15.88
CA CYS A 75 -25.10 -6.66 16.24
C CYS A 75 -24.07 -6.52 15.08
N ARG A 76 -24.37 -7.08 13.90
CA ARG A 76 -23.49 -7.03 12.73
C ARG A 76 -23.22 -5.59 12.30
N ARG A 77 -21.96 -5.31 11.94
CA ARG A 77 -21.57 -4.00 11.40
C ARG A 77 -22.32 -3.69 10.11
N GLN A 78 -22.96 -2.52 10.04
CA GLN A 78 -23.64 -2.05 8.84
C GLN A 78 -22.68 -1.27 7.93
N TYR A 79 -22.56 -1.69 6.67
CA TYR A 79 -21.64 -1.07 5.72
C TYR A 79 -22.33 -0.06 4.79
N ALA A 80 -21.64 1.05 4.53
CA ALA A 80 -22.08 2.04 3.54
C ALA A 80 -22.12 1.42 2.13
N PRO A 81 -23.13 1.73 1.30
CA PRO A 81 -23.25 1.20 -0.06
C PRO A 81 -22.10 1.68 -0.98
N SER A 82 -21.91 1.01 -2.11
CA SER A 82 -20.94 1.43 -3.13
C SER A 82 -21.24 2.84 -3.63
N VAL A 83 -20.19 3.65 -3.78
CA VAL A 83 -20.24 5.02 -4.35
C VAL A 83 -20.52 4.99 -5.86
N TRP A 84 -20.23 3.87 -6.52
CA TRP A 84 -20.21 3.74 -7.99
C TRP A 84 -21.33 2.85 -8.52
N GLY A 85 -21.70 1.80 -7.78
CA GLY A 85 -22.68 0.81 -8.21
C GLY A 85 -22.32 0.22 -9.58
N ASP A 86 -23.19 0.46 -10.57
CA ASP A 86 -23.04 -0.06 -11.94
C ASP A 86 -22.43 0.95 -12.92
N PHE A 87 -21.94 2.12 -12.47
CA PHE A 87 -21.48 3.24 -13.31
C PHE A 87 -20.51 2.80 -14.44
N PHE A 88 -19.48 2.02 -14.11
CA PHE A 88 -18.45 1.61 -15.07
C PHE A 88 -18.92 0.59 -16.12
N ILE A 89 -20.13 0.02 -16.00
CA ILE A 89 -20.71 -0.84 -17.05
C ILE A 89 -21.07 0.00 -18.30
N ALA A 90 -21.52 1.25 -18.09
CA ALA A 90 -21.95 2.16 -19.15
C ALA A 90 -21.00 3.34 -19.40
N HIS A 91 -20.00 3.56 -18.54
CA HIS A 91 -18.97 4.57 -18.73
C HIS A 91 -18.16 4.33 -20.01
N GLN A 92 -17.85 5.42 -20.71
CA GLN A 92 -16.95 5.43 -21.86
C GLN A 92 -16.10 6.70 -21.80
N LEU A 93 -14.77 6.53 -21.78
CA LEU A 93 -13.82 7.62 -21.59
C LEU A 93 -13.64 8.48 -22.86
N CYS A 94 -13.60 7.83 -24.02
CA CYS A 94 -13.41 8.43 -25.35
C CYS A 94 -13.93 7.45 -26.44
N THR A 95 -13.99 7.87 -27.70
CA THR A 95 -14.30 6.96 -28.82
C THR A 95 -13.08 6.11 -29.21
N PRO A 96 -13.27 4.98 -29.93
CA PRO A 96 -12.16 4.20 -30.48
C PRO A 96 -11.27 5.00 -31.45
N GLU A 97 -11.84 5.93 -32.20
CA GLU A 97 -11.12 6.81 -33.13
C GLU A 97 -10.26 7.83 -32.39
N GLU A 98 -10.78 8.41 -31.29
CA GLU A 98 -10.02 9.30 -30.40
C GLU A 98 -8.86 8.57 -29.73
N LEU A 99 -9.09 7.35 -29.23
CA LEU A 99 -8.04 6.51 -28.66
C LEU A 99 -6.96 6.15 -29.68
N LEU A 100 -7.35 5.74 -30.89
CA LEU A 100 -6.42 5.42 -31.97
C LEU A 100 -5.58 6.64 -32.40
N SER A 101 -6.19 7.83 -32.49
CA SER A 101 -5.46 9.07 -32.77
C SER A 101 -4.47 9.41 -31.65
N THR A 102 -4.86 9.17 -30.39
CA THR A 102 -4.00 9.38 -29.22
C THR A 102 -2.81 8.41 -29.23
N GLN A 103 -3.03 7.13 -29.52
CA GLN A 103 -1.98 6.11 -29.67
C GLN A 103 -0.99 6.44 -30.80
N GLN A 104 -1.48 6.93 -31.95
CA GLN A 104 -0.62 7.34 -33.06
C GLN A 104 0.31 8.50 -32.69
N LYS A 105 -0.21 9.52 -31.97
CA LYS A 105 0.60 10.65 -31.47
C LYS A 105 1.61 10.18 -30.40
N ALA A 106 1.16 9.37 -29.45
CA ALA A 106 2.00 8.85 -28.37
C ALA A 106 3.19 8.05 -28.92
N SER A 107 2.96 7.22 -29.94
CA SER A 107 4.03 6.45 -30.63
C SER A 107 5.11 7.37 -31.22
N ALA A 108 4.73 8.45 -31.92
CA ALA A 108 5.68 9.41 -32.46
C ALA A 108 6.47 10.15 -31.36
N LYS A 109 5.78 10.55 -30.28
CA LYS A 109 6.39 11.24 -29.13
C LYS A 109 7.30 10.33 -28.31
N LYS A 110 6.99 9.04 -28.18
CA LYS A 110 7.85 8.03 -27.53
C LYS A 110 9.23 7.96 -28.15
N GLU A 111 9.30 7.91 -29.48
CA GLU A 111 10.56 7.91 -30.23
C GLU A 111 11.23 9.29 -30.31
N GLU A 112 10.57 10.36 -29.85
CA GLU A 112 11.19 11.67 -29.63
C GLU A 112 11.85 11.74 -28.25
N VAL A 113 11.14 11.32 -27.20
CA VAL A 113 11.69 11.20 -25.83
C VAL A 113 12.87 10.22 -25.76
N ARG A 114 12.81 9.08 -26.46
CA ARG A 114 13.96 8.18 -26.59
C ARG A 114 15.19 8.87 -27.18
N ARG A 115 15.02 9.77 -28.16
CA ARG A 115 16.15 10.53 -28.73
C ARG A 115 16.72 11.56 -27.77
N ILE A 116 15.90 12.14 -26.88
CA ILE A 116 16.37 13.01 -25.79
C ILE A 116 17.23 12.19 -24.81
N LEU A 117 16.75 11.01 -24.39
CA LEU A 117 17.48 10.07 -23.53
C LEU A 117 18.82 9.63 -24.12
N LEU A 118 18.84 9.16 -25.38
CA LEU A 118 20.07 8.74 -26.06
C LEU A 118 21.05 9.89 -26.29
N ALA A 119 20.57 11.13 -26.48
CA ALA A 119 21.43 12.31 -26.54
C ALA A 119 22.01 12.69 -25.17
N ALA A 120 21.24 12.52 -24.09
CA ALA A 120 21.71 12.72 -22.73
C ALA A 120 22.72 11.64 -22.29
N ASP A 121 22.56 10.39 -22.74
CA ASP A 121 23.53 9.32 -22.49
C ASP A 121 24.85 9.57 -23.24
N ALA A 122 24.76 9.75 -24.57
CA ALA A 122 25.91 10.00 -25.45
C ALA A 122 26.64 11.34 -25.19
N ALA A 123 26.05 12.25 -24.42
CA ALA A 123 26.75 13.40 -23.86
C ALA A 123 27.79 12.90 -22.84
N ALA A 124 29.06 12.88 -23.28
CA ALA A 124 30.19 12.43 -22.49
C ALA A 124 30.40 13.34 -21.27
N VAL A 125 30.65 12.72 -20.11
CA VAL A 125 31.11 13.44 -18.91
C VAL A 125 32.57 13.87 -19.14
N THR A 126 32.75 14.99 -19.81
CA THR A 126 34.03 15.72 -19.78
C THR A 126 34.23 16.23 -18.36
N SER A 127 35.30 15.78 -17.70
CA SER A 127 35.56 15.91 -16.26
C SER A 127 35.07 17.21 -15.61
N GLY A 128 34.06 17.11 -14.74
CA GLY A 128 33.58 18.20 -13.89
C GLY A 128 32.50 19.12 -14.48
N ASP A 129 31.66 18.63 -15.39
CA ASP A 129 30.46 19.36 -15.84
C ASP A 129 29.22 18.96 -14.99
N ASP A 130 29.02 19.67 -13.87
CA ASP A 130 27.92 19.45 -12.93
C ASP A 130 26.53 19.63 -13.57
N ASP A 131 26.39 20.55 -14.54
CA ASP A 131 25.14 20.78 -15.28
C ASP A 131 24.71 19.51 -16.03
N LEU A 132 25.67 18.77 -16.60
CA LEU A 132 25.38 17.53 -17.30
C LEU A 132 24.91 16.42 -16.34
N VAL A 133 25.52 16.29 -15.16
CA VAL A 133 25.10 15.30 -14.15
C VAL A 133 23.71 15.64 -13.61
N ALA A 134 23.48 16.92 -13.29
CA ALA A 134 22.18 17.44 -12.89
C ALA A 134 21.10 17.12 -13.94
N ARG A 135 21.36 17.43 -15.22
CA ARG A 135 20.39 17.20 -16.31
C ARG A 135 20.11 15.73 -16.59
N LYS A 136 21.08 14.83 -16.45
CA LYS A 136 20.82 13.37 -16.53
C LYS A 136 19.89 12.92 -15.39
N LEU A 137 20.09 13.43 -14.18
CA LEU A 137 19.26 13.12 -13.01
C LEU A 137 17.85 13.73 -13.10
N GLU A 138 17.72 14.98 -13.51
CA GLU A 138 16.43 15.66 -13.67
C GLU A 138 15.57 15.05 -14.78
N LEU A 139 16.19 14.58 -15.87
CA LEU A 139 15.51 13.82 -16.92
C LEU A 139 14.90 12.51 -16.37
N VAL A 140 15.63 11.81 -15.49
CA VAL A 140 15.11 10.60 -14.83
C VAL A 140 13.99 10.95 -13.83
N ASP A 141 14.15 11.96 -12.94
CA ASP A 141 13.08 12.38 -12.02
C ASP A 141 11.81 12.80 -12.77
N ALA A 142 11.95 13.53 -13.88
CA ALA A 142 10.82 13.91 -14.73
C ALA A 142 10.07 12.70 -15.28
N LEU A 143 10.77 11.74 -15.91
CA LEU A 143 10.13 10.56 -16.51
C LEU A 143 9.46 9.66 -15.45
N GLN A 144 10.10 9.48 -14.28
CA GLN A 144 9.54 8.70 -13.18
C GLN A 144 8.33 9.38 -12.54
N ARG A 145 8.41 10.69 -12.24
CA ARG A 145 7.30 11.44 -11.62
C ARG A 145 6.13 11.68 -12.56
N LEU A 146 6.37 11.70 -13.88
CA LEU A 146 5.30 11.70 -14.90
C LEU A 146 4.72 10.31 -15.16
N GLY A 147 5.30 9.25 -14.57
CA GLY A 147 4.79 7.87 -14.66
C GLY A 147 4.91 7.25 -16.05
N VAL A 148 5.98 7.58 -16.79
CA VAL A 148 6.27 7.09 -18.15
C VAL A 148 7.63 6.38 -18.28
N ASP A 149 8.38 6.28 -17.19
CA ASP A 149 9.69 5.62 -17.09
C ASP A 149 9.67 4.14 -17.48
N TYR A 150 8.54 3.46 -17.27
CA TYR A 150 8.36 2.06 -17.67
C TYR A 150 8.55 1.80 -19.18
N HIS A 151 8.50 2.83 -20.03
CA HIS A 151 8.81 2.76 -21.46
C HIS A 151 10.30 2.81 -21.80
N TYR A 152 11.15 3.21 -20.85
CA TYR A 152 12.56 3.62 -21.07
C TYR A 152 13.54 2.98 -20.07
N LYS A 153 13.24 1.76 -19.61
CA LYS A 153 13.99 1.11 -18.52
C LYS A 153 15.48 0.94 -18.86
N GLU A 154 15.79 0.52 -20.08
CA GLU A 154 17.18 0.34 -20.54
C GLU A 154 17.94 1.67 -20.60
N GLU A 155 17.30 2.72 -21.10
CA GLU A 155 17.88 4.07 -21.20
C GLU A 155 18.08 4.71 -19.82
N ILE A 156 17.15 4.51 -18.88
CA ILE A 156 17.25 5.01 -17.50
C ILE A 156 18.32 4.24 -16.71
N ASP A 157 18.40 2.91 -16.86
CA ASP A 157 19.44 2.10 -16.23
C ASP A 157 20.84 2.46 -16.74
N ALA A 158 20.99 2.83 -18.02
CA ALA A 158 22.23 3.34 -18.59
C ALA A 158 22.63 4.69 -17.98
N LEU A 159 21.71 5.66 -17.95
CA LEU A 159 21.95 6.99 -17.37
C LEU A 159 22.31 6.91 -15.87
N LEU A 160 21.59 6.11 -15.09
CA LEU A 160 21.87 5.94 -13.66
C LEU A 160 23.19 5.20 -13.42
N ARG A 161 23.56 4.24 -14.27
CA ARG A 161 24.88 3.60 -14.19
C ARG A 161 26.00 4.60 -14.47
N ALA A 162 25.88 5.42 -15.52
CA ALA A 162 26.85 6.46 -15.82
C ALA A 162 27.01 7.48 -14.66
N VAL A 163 25.90 7.84 -14.00
CA VAL A 163 25.91 8.72 -12.81
C VAL A 163 26.38 7.99 -11.53
N HIS A 164 26.37 6.66 -11.49
CA HIS A 164 26.97 5.89 -10.40
C HIS A 164 28.50 5.72 -10.56
N GLU A 165 28.95 5.44 -11.78
CA GLU A 165 30.37 5.23 -12.14
C GLU A 165 31.18 6.54 -12.20
N ASP A 166 30.50 7.70 -12.20
CA ASP A 166 31.09 9.03 -12.08
C ASP A 166 31.72 9.26 -10.69
N HIS A 167 32.91 8.69 -10.46
CA HIS A 167 33.67 8.81 -9.21
C HIS A 167 34.33 10.18 -8.98
N HIS A 168 33.93 11.21 -9.73
CA HIS A 168 34.38 12.57 -9.45
C HIS A 168 33.70 13.14 -8.19
N ASP A 169 34.53 13.47 -7.21
CA ASP A 169 34.15 14.30 -6.06
C ASP A 169 33.99 15.76 -6.55
N HIS A 170 32.81 16.06 -7.09
CA HIS A 170 32.45 17.39 -7.60
C HIS A 170 32.52 18.40 -6.46
N GLY A 171 33.45 19.35 -6.61
CA GLY A 171 34.43 19.55 -5.55
C GLY A 171 34.23 20.77 -4.67
N ALA A 172 34.57 20.59 -3.39
CA ALA A 172 35.02 21.62 -2.44
C ALA A 172 34.09 22.80 -2.08
N SER A 173 32.97 23.05 -2.77
CA SER A 173 32.02 24.12 -2.43
C SER A 173 30.62 23.60 -2.13
N ALA A 174 30.24 23.61 -0.85
CA ALA A 174 28.92 23.24 -0.34
C ALA A 174 27.83 24.28 -0.72
N SER A 175 27.51 24.37 -2.01
CA SER A 175 26.45 25.26 -2.52
C SER A 175 25.07 24.59 -2.43
N SER A 176 23.99 25.37 -2.43
CA SER A 176 22.62 24.81 -2.48
C SER A 176 22.38 23.97 -3.74
N HIS A 177 23.01 24.30 -4.87
CA HIS A 177 22.87 23.51 -6.10
C HIS A 177 23.59 22.16 -6.00
N ASP A 178 24.80 22.13 -5.46
CA ASP A 178 25.53 20.90 -5.13
C ASP A 178 24.74 20.04 -4.12
N LEU A 179 24.09 20.65 -3.13
CA LEU A 179 23.22 19.95 -2.18
C LEU A 179 21.98 19.37 -2.86
N TYR A 180 21.33 20.09 -3.78
CA TYR A 180 20.21 19.57 -4.58
C TYR A 180 20.63 18.40 -5.47
N VAL A 181 21.72 18.55 -6.25
CA VAL A 181 22.23 17.52 -7.15
C VAL A 181 22.69 16.29 -6.36
N THR A 182 23.40 16.47 -5.24
CA THR A 182 23.78 15.37 -4.34
C THR A 182 22.55 14.65 -3.76
N SER A 183 21.52 15.40 -3.32
CA SER A 183 20.27 14.84 -2.80
C SER A 183 19.53 14.03 -3.85
N LEU A 184 19.38 14.57 -5.07
CA LEU A 184 18.71 13.90 -6.17
C LEU A 184 19.50 12.65 -6.65
N ARG A 185 20.83 12.75 -6.72
CA ARG A 185 21.74 11.62 -7.03
C ARG A 185 21.59 10.50 -6.01
N PHE A 186 21.66 10.82 -4.72
CA PHE A 186 21.48 9.87 -3.62
C PHE A 186 20.09 9.20 -3.67
N TYR A 187 19.03 10.00 -3.82
CA TYR A 187 17.66 9.51 -3.90
C TYR A 187 17.44 8.54 -5.07
N LEU A 188 17.80 8.93 -6.29
CA LEU A 188 17.58 8.10 -7.49
C LEU A 188 18.44 6.85 -7.47
N LEU A 189 19.71 6.94 -7.08
CA LEU A 189 20.60 5.77 -6.99
C LEU A 189 20.07 4.76 -5.96
N ARG A 190 19.70 5.19 -4.75
CA ARG A 190 19.10 4.28 -3.75
C ARG A 190 17.73 3.75 -4.17
N LYS A 191 16.88 4.53 -4.86
CA LYS A 191 15.58 4.05 -5.39
C LYS A 191 15.76 2.86 -6.35
N HIS A 192 16.85 2.86 -7.11
CA HIS A 192 17.23 1.78 -8.03
C HIS A 192 18.17 0.73 -7.41
N GLY A 193 18.39 0.77 -6.08
CA GLY A 193 19.13 -0.24 -5.33
C GLY A 193 20.65 -0.07 -5.32
N TYR A 194 21.20 1.02 -5.87
CA TYR A 194 22.63 1.30 -5.78
C TYR A 194 22.99 1.74 -4.35
N THR A 195 23.99 1.09 -3.75
CA THR A 195 24.51 1.44 -2.41
C THR A 195 25.38 2.69 -2.47
N VAL A 196 24.86 3.81 -1.99
CA VAL A 196 25.56 5.09 -1.83
C VAL A 196 25.65 5.43 -0.34
N SER A 197 26.83 5.73 0.22
CA SER A 197 26.95 6.10 1.64
C SER A 197 26.23 7.43 1.94
N SER A 198 25.60 7.54 3.11
CA SER A 198 25.07 8.81 3.62
C SER A 198 26.16 9.86 3.92
N ASP A 199 27.43 9.45 3.99
CA ASP A 199 28.57 10.36 4.21
C ASP A 199 28.72 11.43 3.11
N VAL A 200 28.12 11.24 1.92
CA VAL A 200 28.10 12.25 0.86
C VAL A 200 27.49 13.59 1.32
N PHE A 201 26.63 13.56 2.34
CA PHE A 201 26.04 14.76 2.92
C PHE A 201 26.95 15.47 3.95
N ALA A 202 28.06 14.84 4.39
CA ALA A 202 28.93 15.41 5.42
C ALA A 202 29.61 16.72 5.00
N LYS A 203 29.83 16.94 3.70
CA LYS A 203 30.41 18.21 3.17
C LYS A 203 29.48 19.42 3.33
N PHE A 204 28.19 19.23 3.61
CA PHE A 204 27.19 20.32 3.75
C PHE A 204 26.85 20.66 5.20
N ARG A 205 27.65 20.20 6.18
CA ARG A 205 27.42 20.51 7.59
C ARG A 205 27.83 21.96 7.92
N ASP A 206 26.92 22.68 8.57
CA ASP A 206 27.19 24.00 9.17
C ASP A 206 28.08 23.91 10.42
N GLU A 207 28.45 25.05 11.00
CA GLU A 207 29.25 25.13 12.24
C GLU A 207 28.57 24.49 13.46
N GLN A 208 27.25 24.23 13.40
CA GLN A 208 26.46 23.58 14.44
C GLN A 208 26.21 22.08 14.14
N GLY A 209 26.63 21.59 12.96
CA GLY A 209 26.50 20.21 12.50
C GLY A 209 25.24 19.89 11.69
N ASN A 210 24.34 20.85 11.44
CA ASN A 210 23.12 20.63 10.64
C ASN A 210 23.42 20.77 9.14
N ILE A 211 22.51 20.29 8.30
CA ILE A 211 22.63 20.35 6.84
C ILE A 211 21.46 21.14 6.27
N SER A 212 21.77 22.15 5.47
CA SER A 212 20.92 23.32 5.19
C SER A 212 21.12 23.83 3.76
N SER A 213 20.04 24.24 3.09
CA SER A 213 20.10 25.26 2.04
C SER A 213 19.65 26.63 2.56
N ASP A 214 20.08 27.69 1.90
CA ASP A 214 19.63 29.06 2.15
C ASP A 214 18.24 29.30 1.52
N ASP A 215 17.23 28.70 2.14
CA ASP A 215 15.78 28.83 1.87
C ASP A 215 15.29 28.49 0.44
N ASP A 216 16.11 27.83 -0.40
CA ASP A 216 15.57 27.12 -1.57
C ASP A 216 14.78 25.89 -1.12
N MET A 217 13.45 25.99 -1.23
CA MET A 217 12.50 24.91 -0.95
C MET A 217 12.70 23.70 -1.86
N THR A 218 13.23 23.87 -3.09
CA THR A 218 13.49 22.76 -4.02
C THR A 218 14.59 21.86 -3.46
N THR A 219 15.69 22.46 -2.98
CA THR A 219 16.77 21.76 -2.26
C THR A 219 16.25 21.14 -0.97
N LEU A 220 15.52 21.87 -0.11
CA LEU A 220 15.04 21.31 1.17
C LEU A 220 14.09 20.12 0.97
N MET A 221 13.15 20.19 0.02
CA MET A 221 12.25 19.06 -0.29
C MET A 221 13.03 17.88 -0.86
N MET A 222 13.98 18.10 -1.77
CA MET A 222 14.79 17.03 -2.34
C MET A 222 15.70 16.36 -1.30
N LEU A 223 16.28 17.15 -0.38
CA LEU A 223 17.06 16.64 0.75
C LEU A 223 16.20 15.84 1.72
N TYR A 224 14.97 16.28 2.00
CA TYR A 224 14.01 15.56 2.84
C TYR A 224 13.57 14.23 2.20
N ASP A 225 13.22 14.23 0.92
CA ASP A 225 12.93 13.02 0.13
C ASP A 225 14.14 12.05 0.10
N ALA A 226 15.35 12.58 -0.10
CA ALA A 226 16.59 11.80 -0.14
C ALA A 226 16.91 11.15 1.20
N ALA A 227 16.78 11.88 2.32
CA ALA A 227 17.05 11.33 3.64
C ALA A 227 16.04 10.25 4.07
N HIS A 228 14.82 10.23 3.53
CA HIS A 228 13.88 9.13 3.73
C HIS A 228 14.26 7.83 2.99
N MET A 229 15.35 7.84 2.20
CA MET A 229 16.04 6.64 1.71
C MET A 229 17.08 6.10 2.72
N ARG A 230 17.02 6.52 3.99
CA ARG A 230 17.83 5.99 5.10
C ARG A 230 17.64 4.49 5.34
N THR A 231 18.68 3.85 5.84
CA THR A 231 18.59 2.57 6.56
C THR A 231 19.08 2.73 8.00
N ARG A 232 19.08 1.64 8.79
CA ARG A 232 19.32 1.69 10.23
C ARG A 232 20.77 2.07 10.57
N GLY A 233 20.95 3.11 11.40
CA GLY A 233 22.27 3.59 11.86
C GLY A 233 22.85 4.74 11.05
N GLU A 234 22.07 5.36 10.16
CA GLU A 234 22.51 6.51 9.35
C GLU A 234 22.15 7.86 10.01
N ASP A 235 22.69 8.10 11.21
CA ASP A 235 22.39 9.26 12.06
C ASP A 235 22.36 10.61 11.32
N ILE A 236 23.20 10.78 10.28
CA ILE A 236 23.24 12.01 9.47
C ILE A 236 21.90 12.26 8.75
N LEU A 237 21.22 11.22 8.27
CA LEU A 237 19.93 11.30 7.59
C LEU A 237 18.79 11.53 8.59
N ASP A 238 18.86 10.92 9.78
CA ASP A 238 17.89 11.18 10.85
C ASP A 238 17.94 12.64 11.33
N ASN A 239 19.16 13.20 11.50
CA ASN A 239 19.34 14.62 11.80
C ASN A 239 18.85 15.52 10.65
N ILE A 240 19.10 15.16 9.40
CA ILE A 240 18.54 15.86 8.22
C ILE A 240 17.01 15.88 8.30
N ILE A 241 16.35 14.74 8.55
CA ILE A 241 14.88 14.64 8.59
C ILE A 241 14.30 15.54 9.68
N VAL A 242 14.82 15.47 10.91
CA VAL A 242 14.32 16.28 12.04
C VAL A 242 14.48 17.78 11.76
N PHE A 243 15.66 18.20 11.28
CA PHE A 243 15.96 19.60 11.01
C PHE A 243 15.13 20.15 9.82
N ASN A 244 15.09 19.42 8.71
CA ASN A 244 14.38 19.85 7.50
C ASN A 244 12.86 19.83 7.69
N LYS A 245 12.31 18.85 8.44
CA LYS A 245 10.89 18.85 8.81
C LYS A 245 10.49 20.16 9.49
N SER A 246 11.25 20.55 10.53
CA SER A 246 10.97 21.78 11.29
C SER A 246 10.97 23.02 10.40
N ARG A 247 11.93 23.14 9.46
CA ARG A 247 12.00 24.26 8.51
C ARG A 247 10.86 24.26 7.48
N LEU A 248 10.60 23.13 6.83
CA LEU A 248 9.51 23.00 5.86
C LEU A 248 8.15 23.32 6.53
N GLU A 249 7.93 22.82 7.75
CA GLU A 249 6.77 23.17 8.56
C GLU A 249 6.69 24.67 8.92
N THR A 250 7.82 25.34 9.20
CA THR A 250 7.84 26.79 9.45
C THR A 250 7.52 27.59 8.19
N VAL A 251 8.04 27.20 7.03
CA VAL A 251 7.84 27.95 5.78
C VAL A 251 6.42 27.80 5.24
N VAL A 252 5.79 26.61 5.35
CA VAL A 252 4.36 26.41 5.04
C VAL A 252 3.44 27.24 5.95
N LYS A 253 3.86 27.54 7.19
CA LYS A 253 3.12 28.40 8.13
C LYS A 253 3.35 29.90 7.88
N SER A 254 4.10 30.29 6.83
CA SER A 254 4.35 31.70 6.47
C SER A 254 3.38 32.20 5.40
N GLU A 255 2.80 33.39 5.61
CA GLU A 255 1.76 33.97 4.73
C GLU A 255 2.24 34.37 3.31
N ASN A 256 3.54 34.19 3.01
CA ASN A 256 4.17 34.65 1.77
C ASN A 256 4.53 33.51 0.79
N LEU A 257 4.27 32.25 1.15
CA LEU A 257 4.56 31.12 0.27
C LEU A 257 3.53 31.05 -0.89
N GLU A 258 4.01 30.77 -2.10
CA GLU A 258 3.14 30.61 -3.26
C GLU A 258 2.26 29.34 -3.11
N PRO A 259 0.95 29.37 -3.44
CA PRO A 259 0.04 28.25 -3.18
C PRO A 259 0.42 26.88 -3.77
N ASP A 260 0.89 26.79 -5.02
CA ASP A 260 1.31 25.50 -5.60
C ASP A 260 2.53 24.93 -4.85
N LEU A 261 3.49 25.80 -4.49
CA LEU A 261 4.67 25.43 -3.69
C LEU A 261 4.29 25.04 -2.24
N ALA A 262 3.31 25.70 -1.64
CA ALA A 262 2.77 25.33 -0.34
C ALA A 262 2.11 23.94 -0.36
N GLU A 263 1.43 23.59 -1.47
CA GLU A 263 0.88 22.25 -1.69
C GLU A 263 2.00 21.19 -1.85
N GLU A 264 3.03 21.44 -2.69
CA GLU A 264 4.18 20.52 -2.83
C GLU A 264 4.88 20.24 -1.50
N VAL A 265 5.13 21.28 -0.67
CA VAL A 265 5.78 21.08 0.64
C VAL A 265 4.86 20.32 1.60
N THR A 266 3.56 20.62 1.62
CA THR A 266 2.58 19.92 2.46
C THR A 266 2.50 18.43 2.12
N ILE A 267 2.39 18.09 0.83
CA ILE A 267 2.38 16.71 0.33
C ILE A 267 3.73 16.01 0.64
N THR A 268 4.85 16.74 0.58
CA THR A 268 6.18 16.19 0.87
C THR A 268 6.40 15.91 2.35
N LEU A 269 5.87 16.75 3.24
CA LEU A 269 5.86 16.50 4.69
C LEU A 269 4.99 15.29 5.08
N GLU A 270 3.89 15.04 4.37
CA GLU A 270 2.96 13.93 4.63
C GLU A 270 3.46 12.59 4.06
N THR A 271 3.88 12.57 2.79
CA THR A 271 4.42 11.37 2.10
C THR A 271 5.57 11.76 1.17
N THR A 272 6.79 11.34 1.50
CA THR A 272 7.97 11.49 0.63
C THR A 272 7.85 10.67 -0.66
N ARG A 273 8.50 11.11 -1.74
CA ARG A 273 8.35 10.56 -3.10
C ARG A 273 8.48 9.04 -3.18
N PHE A 274 9.41 8.44 -2.42
CA PHE A 274 9.60 6.99 -2.42
C PHE A 274 8.35 6.23 -1.97
N ARG A 275 7.52 6.83 -1.11
CA ARG A 275 6.34 6.24 -0.48
C ARG A 275 5.03 6.58 -1.19
N ARG A 276 5.03 7.49 -2.18
CA ARG A 276 3.81 7.90 -2.92
C ARG A 276 3.30 6.77 -3.83
N ALA A 277 1.98 6.71 -4.00
CA ALA A 277 1.33 5.91 -5.03
C ALA A 277 1.66 6.49 -6.42
N GLU A 278 2.61 5.87 -7.15
CA GLU A 278 3.24 6.46 -8.34
C GLU A 278 2.23 6.91 -9.42
N ARG A 279 1.16 6.15 -9.67
CA ARG A 279 0.15 6.55 -10.67
C ARG A 279 -0.75 7.71 -10.24
N VAL A 280 -0.96 7.89 -8.93
CA VAL A 280 -1.68 9.04 -8.36
C VAL A 280 -0.77 10.28 -8.39
N GLU A 281 0.50 10.14 -8.01
CA GLU A 281 1.49 11.22 -8.11
C GLU A 281 1.67 11.66 -9.57
N ALA A 282 1.71 10.74 -10.54
CA ALA A 282 1.78 11.09 -11.96
C ALA A 282 0.59 11.96 -12.43
N ARG A 283 -0.65 11.62 -12.01
CA ARG A 283 -1.85 12.39 -12.36
C ARG A 283 -1.79 13.85 -11.87
N ARG A 284 -1.13 14.06 -10.72
CA ARG A 284 -0.93 15.35 -10.05
C ARG A 284 0.26 16.10 -10.65
N PHE A 285 1.41 15.42 -10.77
CA PHE A 285 2.67 15.99 -11.19
C PHE A 285 2.69 16.42 -12.65
N ILE A 286 1.88 15.85 -13.54
CA ILE A 286 1.72 16.38 -14.91
C ILE A 286 1.36 17.89 -14.88
N SER A 287 0.42 18.30 -14.04
CA SER A 287 0.01 19.71 -13.90
C SER A 287 1.04 20.58 -13.17
N VAL A 288 1.95 19.98 -12.41
CA VAL A 288 3.08 20.67 -11.75
C VAL A 288 4.23 20.87 -12.74
N TYR A 289 4.56 19.84 -13.51
CA TYR A 289 5.56 19.87 -14.57
C TYR A 289 5.17 20.85 -15.69
N GLU A 290 3.89 20.92 -16.04
CA GLU A 290 3.36 21.92 -16.98
C GLU A 290 3.60 23.37 -16.53
N LYS A 291 3.69 23.63 -15.22
CA LYS A 291 4.02 24.96 -14.66
C LYS A 291 5.52 25.24 -14.57
N LYS A 292 6.40 24.24 -14.68
CA LYS A 292 7.86 24.42 -14.57
C LYS A 292 8.44 25.20 -15.76
N ALA A 293 9.28 26.19 -15.48
CA ALA A 293 10.03 26.93 -16.49
C ALA A 293 11.10 26.08 -17.23
N THR A 294 11.55 24.98 -16.63
CA THR A 294 12.54 24.04 -17.17
C THR A 294 11.92 22.77 -17.78
N ARG A 295 10.60 22.76 -18.02
CA ARG A 295 9.90 21.59 -18.59
C ARG A 295 10.33 21.32 -20.03
N ASP A 296 10.36 20.04 -20.40
CA ASP A 296 10.40 19.61 -21.79
C ASP A 296 8.97 19.38 -22.30
N ASP A 297 8.55 20.17 -23.30
CA ASP A 297 7.19 20.09 -23.86
C ASP A 297 6.91 18.75 -24.57
N THR A 298 7.93 18.06 -25.08
CA THR A 298 7.80 16.76 -25.75
C THR A 298 7.62 15.63 -24.73
N ILE A 299 8.32 15.67 -23.60
CA ILE A 299 8.11 14.76 -22.47
C ILE A 299 6.73 15.01 -21.83
N LEU A 300 6.32 16.27 -21.67
CA LEU A 300 4.98 16.62 -21.17
C LEU A 300 3.87 16.12 -22.10
N GLU A 301 3.97 16.38 -23.41
CA GLU A 301 2.99 15.90 -24.39
C GLU A 301 2.93 14.36 -24.39
N PHE A 302 4.09 13.68 -24.35
CA PHE A 302 4.12 12.22 -24.23
C PHE A 302 3.40 11.73 -22.97
N ALA A 303 3.68 12.34 -21.80
CA ALA A 303 3.06 11.96 -20.54
C ALA A 303 1.54 12.16 -20.54
N LYS A 304 1.02 13.27 -21.10
CA LYS A 304 -0.44 13.48 -21.25
C LYS A 304 -1.09 12.42 -22.14
N LEU A 305 -0.46 12.11 -23.29
CA LEU A 305 -0.97 11.13 -24.25
C LEU A 305 -0.94 9.70 -23.68
N ASP A 306 0.18 9.28 -23.09
CA ASP A 306 0.30 7.97 -22.43
C ASP A 306 -0.70 7.85 -21.27
N TYR A 307 -0.84 8.90 -20.45
CA TYR A 307 -1.74 8.84 -19.30
C TYR A 307 -3.16 8.46 -19.73
N ASN A 308 -3.65 9.07 -20.80
CA ASN A 308 -4.97 8.84 -21.37
C ASN A 308 -5.12 7.44 -22.02
N ILE A 309 -4.08 6.92 -22.66
CA ILE A 309 -4.10 5.58 -23.27
C ILE A 309 -4.24 4.51 -22.19
N VAL A 310 -3.43 4.60 -21.13
CA VAL A 310 -3.49 3.64 -20.01
C VAL A 310 -4.77 3.84 -19.19
N GLN A 311 -5.29 5.07 -19.06
CA GLN A 311 -6.60 5.33 -18.47
C GLN A 311 -7.74 4.64 -19.24
N ALA A 312 -7.68 4.60 -20.58
CA ALA A 312 -8.66 3.87 -21.39
C ALA A 312 -8.61 2.35 -21.13
N VAL A 313 -7.41 1.78 -20.95
CA VAL A 313 -7.21 0.38 -20.55
C VAL A 313 -7.86 0.10 -19.18
N TYR A 314 -7.61 0.95 -18.18
CA TYR A 314 -8.23 0.81 -16.86
C TYR A 314 -9.77 0.86 -16.89
N CYS A 315 -10.35 1.70 -17.76
CA CYS A 315 -11.80 1.80 -17.92
C CYS A 315 -12.44 0.52 -18.48
N ASP A 316 -11.77 -0.18 -19.40
CA ASP A 316 -12.27 -1.46 -19.91
C ASP A 316 -12.14 -2.58 -18.86
N GLU A 317 -11.03 -2.61 -18.10
CA GLU A 317 -10.86 -3.52 -16.96
C GLU A 317 -11.97 -3.31 -15.90
N LEU A 318 -12.23 -2.06 -15.50
CA LEU A 318 -13.32 -1.70 -14.58
C LEU A 318 -14.70 -2.11 -15.11
N LYS A 319 -14.93 -2.00 -16.42
CA LYS A 319 -16.18 -2.42 -17.06
C LYS A 319 -16.36 -3.94 -17.00
N GLN A 320 -15.33 -4.71 -17.38
CA GLN A 320 -15.32 -6.16 -17.28
C GLN A 320 -15.55 -6.64 -15.84
N LEU A 321 -14.84 -6.04 -14.89
CA LEU A 321 -14.97 -6.31 -13.45
C LEU A 321 -16.36 -5.94 -12.91
N SER A 322 -16.94 -4.81 -13.33
CA SER A 322 -18.29 -4.40 -12.90
C SER A 322 -19.38 -5.34 -13.42
N MET A 323 -19.22 -5.87 -14.63
CA MET A 323 -20.11 -6.91 -15.16
C MET A 323 -19.99 -8.23 -14.37
N TRP A 324 -18.76 -8.68 -14.08
CA TRP A 324 -18.51 -9.87 -13.24
C TRP A 324 -19.06 -9.72 -11.82
N TRP A 325 -18.86 -8.56 -11.18
CA TRP A 325 -19.35 -8.26 -9.83
C TRP A 325 -20.88 -8.18 -9.77
N LYS A 326 -21.52 -7.68 -10.83
CA LYS A 326 -22.98 -7.68 -10.97
C LYS A 326 -23.55 -9.09 -11.15
N ASP A 327 -22.87 -9.96 -11.90
CA ASP A 327 -23.23 -11.37 -12.01
C ASP A 327 -23.11 -12.09 -10.65
N LEU A 328 -21.99 -11.90 -9.94
CA LEU A 328 -21.76 -12.47 -8.62
C LEU A 328 -22.81 -12.03 -7.58
N ARG A 329 -23.13 -10.73 -7.51
CA ARG A 329 -24.21 -10.17 -6.66
C ARG A 329 -25.61 -10.69 -7.01
N SER A 330 -25.81 -11.36 -8.15
CA SER A 330 -27.09 -12.00 -8.52
C SER A 330 -27.17 -13.48 -8.12
N GLN A 331 -26.04 -14.11 -7.80
CA GLN A 331 -25.92 -15.54 -7.47
C GLN A 331 -25.64 -15.80 -5.98
N VAL A 332 -25.08 -14.81 -5.29
CA VAL A 332 -24.64 -14.85 -3.90
C VAL A 332 -25.29 -13.71 -3.13
N ASP A 333 -25.91 -14.02 -1.99
CA ASP A 333 -26.29 -13.00 -1.01
C ASP A 333 -25.02 -12.44 -0.37
N MET A 334 -24.76 -11.15 -0.56
CA MET A 334 -23.60 -10.44 -0.02
C MET A 334 -24.01 -9.28 0.90
N THR A 335 -25.22 -9.32 1.46
CA THR A 335 -25.73 -8.32 2.43
C THR A 335 -24.88 -8.19 3.68
N PHE A 336 -24.04 -9.18 3.99
CA PHE A 336 -23.10 -9.18 5.11
C PHE A 336 -21.83 -8.33 4.89
N SER A 337 -21.60 -7.78 3.69
CA SER A 337 -20.27 -7.39 3.22
C SER A 337 -20.13 -5.98 2.65
N ARG A 338 -18.87 -5.55 2.51
CA ARG A 338 -18.46 -4.27 1.91
C ARG A 338 -18.46 -4.31 0.37
N ASP A 339 -19.43 -3.66 -0.28
CA ASP A 339 -19.42 -3.48 -1.75
C ASP A 339 -18.37 -2.42 -2.17
N ARG A 340 -17.15 -2.88 -2.50
CA ARG A 340 -15.93 -2.06 -2.72
C ARG A 340 -15.13 -2.42 -3.98
N LEU A 341 -15.82 -2.87 -5.04
CA LEU A 341 -15.15 -3.31 -6.28
C LEU A 341 -14.19 -2.26 -6.87
N VAL A 342 -14.64 -1.01 -6.97
CA VAL A 342 -13.88 0.06 -7.65
C VAL A 342 -12.72 0.54 -6.79
N GLU A 343 -12.93 0.59 -5.48
CA GLU A 343 -11.92 0.89 -4.46
C GLU A 343 -10.84 -0.21 -4.42
N MET A 344 -11.23 -1.48 -4.52
CA MET A 344 -10.31 -2.61 -4.64
C MET A 344 -9.53 -2.59 -5.97
N TYR A 345 -10.19 -2.30 -7.09
CA TYR A 345 -9.52 -2.14 -8.38
C TYR A 345 -8.50 -0.99 -8.35
N PHE A 346 -8.86 0.13 -7.73
CA PHE A 346 -7.95 1.25 -7.50
C PHE A 346 -6.72 0.82 -6.69
N TRP A 347 -6.92 0.08 -5.60
CA TRP A 347 -5.83 -0.48 -4.80
C TRP A 347 -4.89 -1.35 -5.65
N MET A 348 -5.43 -2.27 -6.45
CA MET A 348 -4.61 -3.12 -7.34
C MET A 348 -3.92 -2.32 -8.46
N THR A 349 -4.53 -1.22 -8.92
CA THR A 349 -3.90 -0.27 -9.85
C THR A 349 -2.70 0.44 -9.22
N VAL A 350 -2.74 0.78 -7.92
CA VAL A 350 -1.59 1.40 -7.22
C VAL A 350 -0.41 0.42 -7.11
N ILE A 351 -0.67 -0.89 -6.97
CA ILE A 351 0.38 -1.91 -6.89
C ILE A 351 0.96 -2.21 -8.28
N VAL A 352 0.11 -2.32 -9.30
CA VAL A 352 0.47 -2.74 -10.66
C VAL A 352 -0.18 -1.82 -11.71
N TYR A 353 0.41 -0.64 -11.91
CA TYR A 353 -0.16 0.39 -12.78
C TYR A 353 0.19 0.24 -14.27
N GLU A 354 1.25 -0.51 -14.60
CA GLU A 354 1.80 -0.56 -15.97
C GLU A 354 0.82 -1.26 -16.94
N PRO A 355 0.62 -0.75 -18.17
CA PRO A 355 -0.46 -1.23 -19.05
C PRO A 355 -0.38 -2.73 -19.36
N ASP A 356 0.82 -3.27 -19.56
CA ASP A 356 1.07 -4.68 -19.91
C ASP A 356 0.50 -5.68 -18.88
N TYR A 357 0.30 -5.24 -17.63
CA TYR A 357 -0.25 -6.05 -16.54
C TYR A 357 -1.78 -5.96 -16.40
N SER A 358 -2.49 -5.75 -17.52
CA SER A 358 -3.96 -5.64 -17.54
C SER A 358 -4.67 -6.87 -16.97
N TYR A 359 -4.28 -8.07 -17.42
CA TYR A 359 -4.81 -9.32 -16.86
C TYR A 359 -4.47 -9.48 -15.36
N SER A 360 -3.27 -9.05 -14.95
CA SER A 360 -2.83 -9.08 -13.56
C SER A 360 -3.75 -8.23 -12.66
N ARG A 361 -4.09 -6.99 -13.05
CA ARG A 361 -5.05 -6.15 -12.31
C ARG A 361 -6.44 -6.78 -12.20
N ILE A 362 -6.97 -7.35 -13.29
CA ILE A 362 -8.26 -8.05 -13.28
C ILE A 362 -8.24 -9.23 -12.29
N MET A 363 -7.21 -10.09 -12.37
CA MET A 363 -7.04 -11.25 -11.50
C MET A 363 -6.91 -10.84 -10.03
N LEU A 364 -5.99 -9.92 -9.73
CA LEU A 364 -5.73 -9.42 -8.38
C LEU A 364 -6.99 -8.80 -7.78
N THR A 365 -7.75 -8.02 -8.57
CA THR A 365 -9.01 -7.43 -8.08
C THR A 365 -10.02 -8.51 -7.71
N LYS A 366 -10.21 -9.55 -8.55
CA LYS A 366 -11.12 -10.66 -8.24
C LYS A 366 -10.68 -11.39 -6.96
N LEU A 367 -9.40 -11.76 -6.85
CA LEU A 367 -8.88 -12.54 -5.72
C LEU A 367 -8.89 -11.73 -4.42
N VAL A 368 -8.37 -10.50 -4.42
CA VAL A 368 -8.27 -9.68 -3.20
C VAL A 368 -9.65 -9.17 -2.76
N LEU A 369 -10.61 -9.00 -3.68
CA LEU A 369 -12.01 -8.77 -3.30
C LEU A 369 -12.62 -10.01 -2.62
N TYR A 370 -12.38 -11.23 -3.12
CA TYR A 370 -12.80 -12.45 -2.39
C TYR A 370 -12.11 -12.59 -1.03
N ILE A 371 -10.85 -12.17 -0.89
CA ILE A 371 -10.14 -12.11 0.40
C ILE A 371 -10.85 -11.15 1.36
N ALA A 372 -11.25 -9.95 0.92
CA ALA A 372 -12.01 -9.01 1.74
C ALA A 372 -13.45 -9.47 2.05
N LEU A 373 -14.04 -10.35 1.22
CA LEU A 373 -15.31 -11.02 1.54
C LEU A 373 -15.14 -12.18 2.53
N LEU A 374 -13.97 -12.82 2.55
CA LEU A 374 -13.60 -13.79 3.59
C LEU A 374 -13.36 -13.08 4.94
N ASP A 375 -12.71 -11.90 4.93
CA ASP A 375 -12.56 -10.99 6.07
C ASP A 375 -13.92 -10.71 6.75
N ASP A 376 -14.91 -10.22 5.97
CA ASP A 376 -16.28 -9.97 6.45
C ASP A 376 -17.00 -11.23 6.98
N ILE A 377 -16.65 -12.42 6.47
CA ILE A 377 -17.21 -13.70 6.94
C ILE A 377 -16.62 -14.09 8.29
N TYR A 378 -15.29 -14.25 8.38
CA TYR A 378 -14.63 -14.74 9.58
C TYR A 378 -14.72 -13.77 10.75
N ASP A 379 -14.73 -12.45 10.52
CA ASP A 379 -14.80 -11.46 11.60
C ASP A 379 -16.24 -11.21 12.09
N ASN A 380 -17.18 -10.97 11.18
CA ASN A 380 -18.47 -10.34 11.51
C ASN A 380 -19.71 -11.22 11.23
N TYR A 381 -19.59 -12.36 10.53
CA TYR A 381 -20.77 -13.07 10.01
C TYR A 381 -20.90 -14.56 10.36
N SER A 382 -19.85 -15.36 10.27
CA SER A 382 -19.91 -16.82 10.52
C SER A 382 -19.56 -17.21 11.95
N THR A 383 -20.33 -18.15 12.52
CA THR A 383 -20.02 -18.74 13.84
C THR A 383 -18.71 -19.53 13.81
N THR A 384 -18.16 -19.86 14.99
CA THR A 384 -16.94 -20.67 15.15
C THR A 384 -16.99 -21.99 14.39
N ASP A 385 -18.11 -22.72 14.47
CA ASP A 385 -18.29 -24.00 13.79
C ASP A 385 -18.41 -23.87 12.27
N GLU A 386 -19.07 -22.82 11.79
CA GLU A 386 -19.14 -22.52 10.37
C GLU A 386 -17.75 -22.13 9.82
N SER A 387 -16.99 -21.35 10.59
CA SER A 387 -15.60 -20.99 10.30
C SER A 387 -14.72 -22.25 10.20
N ASN A 388 -14.84 -23.18 11.16
CA ASN A 388 -14.14 -24.48 11.17
C ASN A 388 -14.43 -25.29 9.89
N ILE A 389 -15.70 -25.36 9.47
CA ILE A 389 -16.12 -26.04 8.24
C ILE A 389 -15.55 -25.33 7.00
N PHE A 390 -15.59 -24.00 6.97
CA PHE A 390 -15.11 -23.19 5.85
C PHE A 390 -13.61 -23.32 5.61
N THR A 391 -12.80 -23.25 6.68
CA THR A 391 -11.34 -23.49 6.61
C THR A 391 -11.05 -24.93 6.15
N THR A 392 -11.82 -25.91 6.64
CA THR A 392 -11.68 -27.32 6.24
C THR A 392 -12.02 -27.55 4.76
N ALA A 393 -12.96 -26.78 4.19
CA ALA A 393 -13.31 -26.85 2.78
C ALA A 393 -12.17 -26.34 1.88
N PHE A 394 -11.64 -25.14 2.17
CA PHE A 394 -10.47 -24.60 1.45
C PHE A 394 -9.24 -25.52 1.55
N LYS A 395 -9.02 -26.15 2.70
CA LYS A 395 -7.91 -27.10 2.92
C LYS A 395 -7.96 -28.35 2.06
N ARG A 396 -9.15 -28.72 1.55
CA ARG A 396 -9.37 -29.94 0.76
C ARG A 396 -9.56 -29.68 -0.74
N TRP A 397 -10.16 -28.53 -1.08
CA TRP A 397 -10.43 -28.02 -2.44
C TRP A 397 -11.32 -28.95 -3.31
N ASP A 398 -12.51 -28.47 -3.71
CA ASP A 398 -13.52 -29.24 -4.48
C ASP A 398 -13.96 -30.59 -3.84
N ASP A 399 -13.70 -30.82 -2.54
CA ASP A 399 -14.24 -31.97 -1.81
C ASP A 399 -15.75 -31.78 -1.56
N LYS A 400 -16.56 -32.40 -2.42
CA LYS A 400 -18.03 -32.37 -2.36
C LYS A 400 -18.59 -32.86 -1.03
N ALA A 401 -17.93 -33.80 -0.35
CA ALA A 401 -18.39 -34.29 0.94
C ALA A 401 -18.22 -33.25 2.06
N VAL A 402 -17.40 -32.21 1.84
CA VAL A 402 -17.24 -31.05 2.73
C VAL A 402 -18.04 -29.84 2.22
N GLU A 403 -18.16 -29.66 0.91
CA GLU A 403 -19.12 -28.70 0.33
C GLU A 403 -20.55 -28.95 0.83
N GLU A 404 -20.95 -30.22 0.96
CA GLU A 404 -22.24 -30.62 1.53
C GLU A 404 -22.41 -30.25 3.02
N GLN A 405 -21.33 -29.98 3.76
CA GLN A 405 -21.34 -29.52 5.15
C GLN A 405 -21.37 -27.98 5.26
N ILE A 406 -20.96 -27.23 4.22
CA ILE A 406 -20.99 -25.76 4.24
C ILE A 406 -22.43 -25.26 4.39
N PRO A 407 -22.71 -24.29 5.29
CA PRO A 407 -24.04 -23.70 5.46
C PRO A 407 -24.67 -23.27 4.14
N GLN A 408 -25.96 -23.54 3.96
CA GLN A 408 -26.64 -23.31 2.67
C GLN A 408 -26.57 -21.85 2.20
N HIS A 409 -26.41 -20.89 3.12
CA HIS A 409 -26.25 -19.47 2.79
C HIS A 409 -24.82 -19.13 2.31
N LEU A 410 -23.76 -19.73 2.88
CA LEU A 410 -22.36 -19.56 2.42
C LEU A 410 -22.00 -20.44 1.20
N ARG A 411 -22.76 -21.50 0.92
CA ARG A 411 -22.41 -22.50 -0.09
C ARG A 411 -22.27 -21.93 -1.51
N ASN A 412 -23.09 -20.94 -1.88
CA ASN A 412 -22.97 -20.26 -3.17
C ASN A 412 -21.72 -19.37 -3.22
N PHE A 413 -21.38 -18.68 -2.13
CA PHE A 413 -20.16 -17.88 -2.04
C PHE A 413 -18.91 -18.75 -2.21
N TYR A 414 -18.79 -19.85 -1.45
CA TYR A 414 -17.69 -20.81 -1.58
C TYR A 414 -17.50 -21.30 -3.02
N LYS A 415 -18.60 -21.68 -3.69
CA LYS A 415 -18.56 -22.13 -5.09
C LYS A 415 -18.02 -21.07 -6.03
N SER A 416 -18.40 -19.81 -5.84
CA SER A 416 -17.89 -18.69 -6.64
C SER A 416 -16.39 -18.45 -6.41
N VAL A 417 -15.91 -18.55 -5.16
CA VAL A 417 -14.48 -18.44 -4.84
C VAL A 417 -13.68 -19.57 -5.54
N ILE A 418 -14.06 -20.83 -5.31
CA ILE A 418 -13.37 -21.99 -5.90
C ILE A 418 -13.40 -21.92 -7.43
N ARG A 419 -14.57 -21.65 -8.02
CA ARG A 419 -14.73 -21.53 -9.47
C ARG A 419 -13.82 -20.45 -10.05
N THR A 420 -13.82 -19.24 -9.51
CA THR A 420 -13.00 -18.14 -10.06
C THR A 420 -11.51 -18.35 -9.81
N ALA A 421 -11.11 -18.96 -8.70
CA ALA A 421 -9.72 -19.36 -8.50
C ALA A 421 -9.29 -20.44 -9.51
N ASP A 422 -10.13 -21.43 -9.82
CA ASP A 422 -9.84 -22.47 -10.81
C ASP A 422 -9.87 -21.95 -12.26
N GLU A 423 -10.75 -21.00 -12.58
CA GLU A 423 -10.75 -20.23 -13.84
C GLU A 423 -9.39 -19.51 -14.00
N ILE A 424 -8.94 -18.78 -12.98
CA ILE A 424 -7.64 -18.08 -12.95
C ILE A 424 -6.46 -19.05 -13.09
N VAL A 425 -6.47 -20.18 -12.37
CA VAL A 425 -5.42 -21.22 -12.46
C VAL A 425 -5.35 -21.77 -13.90
N ALA A 426 -6.47 -21.94 -14.59
CA ALA A 426 -6.50 -22.39 -15.97
C ALA A 426 -6.00 -21.32 -16.96
N GLU A 427 -6.44 -20.06 -16.81
CA GLU A 427 -5.98 -18.91 -17.60
C GLU A 427 -4.46 -18.71 -17.47
N LEU A 428 -3.92 -18.84 -16.25
CA LEU A 428 -2.48 -18.77 -15.98
C LEU A 428 -1.70 -19.93 -16.62
N LYS A 429 -2.26 -21.14 -16.67
CA LYS A 429 -1.63 -22.28 -17.36
C LYS A 429 -1.58 -22.10 -18.87
N VAL A 430 -2.60 -21.48 -19.47
CA VAL A 430 -2.58 -21.08 -20.89
C VAL A 430 -1.48 -20.06 -21.17
N GLN A 431 -1.18 -19.19 -20.20
CA GLN A 431 -0.03 -18.26 -20.21
C GLN A 431 1.32 -18.93 -19.84
N ASN A 432 1.39 -20.27 -19.75
CA ASN A 432 2.55 -21.07 -19.35
C ASN A 432 3.09 -20.78 -17.93
N ASN A 433 2.30 -20.13 -17.07
CA ASN A 433 2.75 -19.72 -15.74
C ASN A 433 2.90 -20.95 -14.80
N LYS A 434 4.17 -21.26 -14.51
CA LYS A 434 4.61 -22.40 -13.67
C LYS A 434 4.14 -22.28 -12.22
N ASN A 435 3.82 -21.07 -11.75
CA ASN A 435 3.37 -20.78 -10.40
C ASN A 435 1.83 -20.72 -10.27
N SER A 436 1.09 -21.08 -11.33
CA SER A 436 -0.38 -21.00 -11.38
C SER A 436 -1.11 -21.62 -10.16
N GLU A 437 -0.66 -22.78 -9.68
CA GLU A 437 -1.26 -23.48 -8.52
C GLU A 437 -1.16 -22.69 -7.20
N VAL A 438 -0.22 -21.73 -7.09
CA VAL A 438 -0.03 -20.91 -5.88
C VAL A 438 -1.27 -20.07 -5.55
N VAL A 439 -2.14 -19.80 -6.53
CA VAL A 439 -3.44 -19.16 -6.27
C VAL A 439 -4.28 -19.98 -5.29
N ARG A 440 -4.26 -21.32 -5.39
CA ARG A 440 -4.98 -22.21 -4.45
C ARG A 440 -4.28 -22.26 -3.09
N GLU A 441 -2.95 -22.33 -3.09
CA GLU A 441 -2.13 -22.28 -1.86
C GLU A 441 -2.42 -21.01 -1.06
N VAL A 442 -2.50 -19.85 -1.73
CA VAL A 442 -2.85 -18.57 -1.11
C VAL A 442 -4.28 -18.56 -0.59
N MET A 443 -5.30 -18.95 -1.38
CA MET A 443 -6.68 -18.93 -0.90
C MET A 443 -6.92 -19.86 0.31
N PHE A 444 -6.15 -20.95 0.42
CA PHE A 444 -6.11 -21.78 1.62
C PHE A 444 -5.37 -21.09 2.79
N HIS A 445 -4.20 -20.49 2.56
CA HIS A 445 -3.45 -19.73 3.57
C HIS A 445 -4.26 -18.54 4.13
N VAL A 446 -5.05 -17.87 3.30
CA VAL A 446 -6.02 -16.83 3.70
C VAL A 446 -6.99 -17.39 4.74
N ALA A 447 -7.61 -18.55 4.45
CA ALA A 447 -8.57 -19.18 5.34
C ALA A 447 -7.96 -19.62 6.67
N GLU A 448 -6.75 -20.20 6.69
CA GLU A 448 -6.05 -20.54 7.95
C GLU A 448 -5.61 -19.30 8.73
N SER A 449 -5.25 -18.20 8.04
CA SER A 449 -4.84 -16.94 8.69
C SER A 449 -6.00 -16.24 9.40
N TYR A 450 -7.18 -16.17 8.76
CA TYR A 450 -8.38 -15.63 9.40
C TYR A 450 -8.91 -16.54 10.51
N HIS A 451 -8.83 -17.87 10.33
CA HIS A 451 -9.22 -18.83 11.36
C HIS A 451 -8.43 -18.67 12.66
N ALA A 452 -7.15 -18.29 12.58
CA ALA A 452 -6.31 -18.06 13.76
C ALA A 452 -6.82 -16.91 14.67
N GLU A 453 -7.51 -15.90 14.12
CA GLU A 453 -8.06 -14.77 14.88
C GLU A 453 -9.47 -15.02 15.45
N VAL A 454 -10.16 -16.08 15.02
CA VAL A 454 -11.48 -16.48 15.56
C VAL A 454 -11.43 -16.64 17.09
N LYS A 455 -10.29 -17.08 17.64
CA LYS A 455 -10.07 -17.15 19.08
C LYS A 455 -10.10 -15.77 19.76
N TRP A 456 -9.55 -14.73 19.15
CA TRP A 456 -9.53 -13.38 19.72
C TRP A 456 -10.94 -12.79 19.79
N ARG A 457 -11.71 -12.96 18.71
CA ARG A 457 -13.13 -12.62 18.62
C ARG A 457 -13.96 -13.35 19.69
N ASP A 458 -13.84 -14.68 19.78
CA ASP A 458 -14.69 -15.51 20.62
C ASP A 458 -14.35 -15.46 22.13
N GLU A 459 -13.07 -15.34 22.50
CA GLU A 459 -12.62 -15.23 23.91
C GLU A 459 -12.46 -13.77 24.39
N GLN A 460 -12.72 -12.77 23.53
CA GLN A 460 -12.41 -11.35 23.76
C GLN A 460 -10.95 -11.13 24.21
N TYR A 461 -10.03 -11.81 23.52
CA TYR A 461 -8.63 -11.87 23.91
C TYR A 461 -7.80 -10.76 23.27
N VAL A 462 -7.37 -9.79 24.09
CA VAL A 462 -6.30 -8.85 23.73
C VAL A 462 -4.93 -9.49 24.05
N PRO A 463 -3.98 -9.55 23.11
CA PRO A 463 -2.57 -9.94 23.37
C PRO A 463 -1.90 -9.11 24.47
N ALA A 464 -0.81 -9.63 25.05
CA ALA A 464 -0.05 -8.98 26.11
C ALA A 464 0.87 -7.86 25.59
N ASP A 465 1.44 -8.04 24.39
CA ASP A 465 2.36 -7.12 23.73
C ASP A 465 2.19 -7.14 22.21
N VAL A 466 2.73 -6.11 21.54
CA VAL A 466 2.58 -5.92 20.09
C VAL A 466 3.27 -7.05 19.28
N ASP A 467 4.34 -7.68 19.80
CA ASP A 467 4.98 -8.82 19.15
C ASP A 467 4.13 -10.10 19.24
N GLU A 468 3.33 -10.30 20.30
CA GLU A 468 2.31 -11.36 20.39
C GLU A 468 1.14 -11.11 19.42
N HIS A 469 0.68 -9.87 19.28
CA HIS A 469 -0.35 -9.51 18.29
C HIS A 469 0.13 -9.81 16.87
N LEU A 470 1.31 -9.28 16.49
CA LEU A 470 1.88 -9.48 15.16
C LEU A 470 2.23 -10.95 14.84
N GLN A 471 2.40 -11.84 15.82
CA GLN A 471 2.60 -13.28 15.55
C GLN A 471 1.42 -13.94 14.82
N ILE A 472 0.21 -13.40 14.93
CA ILE A 472 -0.99 -13.85 14.20
C ILE A 472 -1.39 -12.82 13.13
N SER A 473 -1.41 -11.54 13.49
CA SER A 473 -2.05 -10.50 12.66
C SER A 473 -1.24 -10.07 11.42
N LEU A 474 0.04 -10.47 11.33
CA LEU A 474 0.83 -10.43 10.08
C LEU A 474 0.33 -11.43 9.02
N GLY A 475 -0.39 -12.47 9.44
CA GLY A 475 -1.10 -13.40 8.56
C GLY A 475 -2.42 -12.83 8.08
N SER A 476 -3.28 -12.40 9.02
CA SER A 476 -4.65 -11.93 8.76
C SER A 476 -4.75 -10.64 7.94
N ILE A 477 -3.72 -9.77 7.96
CA ILE A 477 -3.71 -8.53 7.16
C ILE A 477 -3.49 -8.77 5.65
N MET A 478 -3.20 -10.01 5.24
CA MET A 478 -3.09 -10.46 3.85
C MET A 478 -2.02 -9.77 2.98
N ALA A 479 -1.24 -8.83 3.49
CA ALA A 479 -0.28 -8.07 2.67
C ALA A 479 0.84 -8.96 2.07
N MET A 480 1.26 -10.04 2.74
CA MET A 480 2.18 -11.04 2.16
C MET A 480 1.50 -11.82 1.03
N GLN A 481 0.25 -12.22 1.23
CA GLN A 481 -0.59 -12.92 0.26
C GLN A 481 -0.81 -12.06 -0.99
N VAL A 482 -1.05 -10.75 -0.84
CA VAL A 482 -1.13 -9.79 -1.95
C VAL A 482 0.21 -9.66 -2.69
N VAL A 483 1.36 -9.64 -1.98
CA VAL A 483 2.68 -9.71 -2.62
C VAL A 483 2.86 -11.01 -3.42
N VAL A 484 2.53 -12.17 -2.84
CA VAL A 484 2.65 -13.47 -3.52
C VAL A 484 1.75 -13.55 -4.75
N LEU A 485 0.49 -13.12 -4.66
CA LEU A 485 -0.39 -13.06 -5.83
C LEU A 485 0.12 -12.08 -6.89
N THR A 486 0.68 -10.94 -6.47
CA THR A 486 1.32 -9.99 -7.38
C THR A 486 2.49 -10.65 -8.12
N PHE A 487 3.38 -11.36 -7.41
CA PHE A 487 4.47 -12.12 -8.02
C PHE A 487 3.95 -13.19 -8.99
N VAL A 488 2.95 -13.98 -8.60
CA VAL A 488 2.31 -14.96 -9.51
C VAL A 488 1.79 -14.26 -10.77
N SER A 489 1.15 -13.10 -10.63
CA SER A 489 0.59 -12.33 -11.75
C SER A 489 1.62 -11.70 -12.71
N MET A 490 2.91 -11.75 -12.39
CA MET A 490 4.02 -11.25 -13.23
C MET A 490 4.63 -12.30 -14.18
N GLY A 491 4.15 -13.56 -14.14
CA GLY A 491 4.58 -14.60 -15.08
C GLY A 491 6.04 -15.05 -14.90
N ASP A 492 6.76 -15.22 -16.01
CA ASP A 492 8.12 -15.81 -16.03
C ASP A 492 9.21 -14.98 -15.31
N VAL A 493 8.93 -13.74 -14.89
CA VAL A 493 9.82 -12.94 -14.01
C VAL A 493 9.90 -13.56 -12.60
N THR A 494 8.88 -14.34 -12.20
CA THR A 494 8.76 -14.93 -10.87
C THR A 494 9.14 -16.40 -10.85
N THR A 495 10.11 -16.75 -10.01
CA THR A 495 10.45 -18.14 -9.69
C THR A 495 9.67 -18.63 -8.47
N ARG A 496 9.53 -19.95 -8.31
CA ARG A 496 8.97 -20.54 -7.09
C ARG A 496 9.79 -20.18 -5.84
N GLU A 497 11.11 -20.00 -5.98
CA GLU A 497 11.99 -19.55 -4.89
C GLU A 497 11.61 -18.16 -4.37
N ILE A 498 11.24 -17.22 -5.24
CA ILE A 498 10.79 -15.87 -4.85
C ILE A 498 9.47 -15.94 -4.08
N ILE A 499 8.57 -16.85 -4.46
CA ILE A 499 7.30 -17.09 -3.77
C ILE A 499 7.54 -17.73 -2.39
N ASP A 500 8.34 -18.80 -2.32
CA ASP A 500 8.68 -19.45 -1.06
C ASP A 500 9.45 -18.51 -0.12
N TRP A 501 10.32 -17.64 -0.67
CA TRP A 501 10.97 -16.56 0.08
C TRP A 501 9.93 -15.62 0.71
N ALA A 502 8.94 -15.15 -0.03
CA ALA A 502 7.90 -14.27 0.51
C ALA A 502 7.12 -14.93 1.66
N PHE A 503 6.76 -16.20 1.52
CA PHE A 503 6.10 -16.99 2.58
C PHE A 503 6.93 -17.15 3.87
N THR A 504 8.27 -16.97 3.84
CA THR A 504 9.10 -17.02 5.06
C THR A 504 9.05 -15.75 5.93
N TYR A 505 8.26 -14.73 5.56
CA TYR A 505 8.25 -13.40 6.20
C TYR A 505 9.67 -12.81 6.44
N PRO A 506 10.51 -12.73 5.39
CA PRO A 506 11.82 -12.09 5.45
C PRO A 506 11.67 -10.59 5.78
N ARG A 507 12.72 -9.95 6.30
CA ARG A 507 12.68 -8.60 6.90
C ARG A 507 11.87 -7.58 6.08
N MET A 508 12.10 -7.47 4.77
CA MET A 508 11.35 -6.58 3.86
C MET A 508 9.83 -6.88 3.80
N ILE A 509 9.45 -8.16 3.75
CA ILE A 509 8.04 -8.60 3.73
C ILE A 509 7.40 -8.40 5.10
N ARG A 510 8.10 -8.79 6.19
CA ARG A 510 7.66 -8.54 7.58
C ARG A 510 7.44 -7.06 7.86
N ALA A 511 8.30 -6.19 7.33
CA ALA A 511 8.15 -4.75 7.44
C ALA A 511 6.87 -4.24 6.74
N VAL A 512 6.64 -4.64 5.48
CA VAL A 512 5.39 -4.30 4.77
C VAL A 512 4.15 -4.81 5.50
N THR A 513 4.15 -6.06 5.99
CA THR A 513 2.99 -6.63 6.69
C THR A 513 2.76 -6.04 8.08
N ALA A 514 3.82 -5.68 8.82
CA ALA A 514 3.70 -4.99 10.10
C ALA A 514 3.13 -3.58 9.91
N MET A 515 3.68 -2.83 8.94
CA MET A 515 3.16 -1.52 8.56
C MET A 515 1.71 -1.61 8.07
N ALA A 516 1.36 -2.64 7.28
CA ALA A 516 -0.01 -2.88 6.82
C ALA A 516 -0.99 -2.96 8.01
N ARG A 517 -0.68 -3.81 8.98
CA ARG A 517 -1.54 -4.11 10.13
C ARG A 517 -1.61 -2.90 11.05
N ILE A 518 -0.49 -2.27 11.35
CA ILE A 518 -0.42 -1.11 12.22
C ILE A 518 -1.19 0.09 11.63
N LEU A 519 -1.03 0.40 10.34
CA LEU A 519 -1.76 1.50 9.72
C LEU A 519 -3.26 1.22 9.61
N ASN A 520 -3.64 -0.01 9.28
CA ASN A 520 -5.05 -0.44 9.29
C ASN A 520 -5.68 -0.27 10.68
N ASP A 521 -5.06 -0.84 11.72
CA ASP A 521 -5.54 -0.81 13.11
C ASP A 521 -5.61 0.61 13.70
N ILE A 522 -4.69 1.52 13.30
CA ILE A 522 -4.75 2.93 13.70
C ILE A 522 -5.96 3.62 13.08
N MET A 523 -6.22 3.41 11.79
CA MET A 523 -7.30 4.08 11.06
C MET A 523 -8.68 3.43 11.27
N SER A 524 -8.72 2.19 11.77
CA SER A 524 -9.95 1.49 12.13
C SER A 524 -10.35 1.68 13.59
N TYR A 525 -9.41 2.09 14.45
CA TYR A 525 -9.51 2.04 15.91
C TYR A 525 -10.87 2.52 16.45
N GLU A 526 -11.24 3.79 16.25
CA GLU A 526 -12.44 4.37 16.87
C GLU A 526 -13.74 3.66 16.44
N ARG A 527 -13.81 3.21 15.19
CA ARG A 527 -14.94 2.45 14.65
C ARG A 527 -15.05 1.06 15.28
N GLU A 528 -13.93 0.37 15.42
CA GLU A 528 -13.90 -1.00 15.94
C GLU A 528 -14.02 -1.04 17.47
N GLN A 529 -13.57 -0.01 18.18
CA GLN A 529 -13.87 0.18 19.60
C GLN A 529 -15.35 0.52 19.88
N ALA A 530 -16.11 0.92 18.86
CA ALA A 530 -17.56 1.11 18.95
C ALA A 530 -18.38 -0.16 18.61
N SER A 531 -17.71 -1.27 18.26
CA SER A 531 -18.32 -2.58 17.98
C SER A 531 -18.13 -3.54 19.16
N ASP A 532 -18.72 -4.74 19.08
CA ASP A 532 -18.28 -5.85 19.91
C ASP A 532 -16.78 -6.18 19.66
N HIS A 533 -16.12 -6.69 20.69
CA HIS A 533 -14.67 -6.58 20.92
C HIS A 533 -13.74 -6.95 19.74
N MET A 534 -12.90 -6.00 19.33
CA MET A 534 -11.77 -6.20 18.42
C MET A 534 -10.42 -5.91 19.09
N ALA A 535 -9.49 -6.86 19.00
CA ALA A 535 -8.13 -6.76 19.53
C ALA A 535 -7.19 -6.11 18.51
N SER A 536 -6.82 -4.85 18.71
CA SER A 536 -5.93 -4.09 17.80
C SER A 536 -4.52 -3.88 18.38
N THR A 537 -3.55 -3.61 17.51
CA THR A 537 -2.21 -3.16 17.89
C THR A 537 -2.25 -1.89 18.75
N VAL A 538 -3.22 -0.99 18.56
CA VAL A 538 -3.42 0.21 19.38
C VAL A 538 -3.80 -0.15 20.82
N GLN A 539 -4.86 -0.97 21.02
CA GLN A 539 -5.22 -1.49 22.35
C GLN A 539 -4.04 -2.21 23.00
N THR A 540 -3.36 -3.04 22.23
CA THR A 540 -2.25 -3.87 22.70
C THR A 540 -1.06 -3.03 23.15
N CYS A 541 -0.71 -1.98 22.40
CA CYS A 541 0.33 -1.01 22.75
C CYS A 541 -0.04 -0.20 24.01
N MET A 542 -1.29 0.26 24.14
CA MET A 542 -1.78 0.91 25.37
C MET A 542 -1.64 0.00 26.58
N LYS A 543 -2.05 -1.28 26.45
CA LYS A 543 -1.98 -2.31 27.50
C LYS A 543 -0.53 -2.67 27.87
N GLN A 544 0.36 -2.77 26.90
CA GLN A 544 1.78 -3.12 27.08
C GLN A 544 2.55 -2.03 27.83
N TYR A 545 2.30 -0.75 27.50
CA TYR A 545 3.08 0.38 28.03
C TYR A 545 2.37 1.22 29.09
N GLY A 546 1.06 1.05 29.30
CA GLY A 546 0.27 1.84 30.24
C GLY A 546 0.03 3.29 29.80
N VAL A 547 -0.11 3.51 28.49
CA VAL A 547 -0.11 4.82 27.81
C VAL A 547 -1.48 5.18 27.22
N THR A 548 -1.66 6.44 26.81
CA THR A 548 -2.89 6.88 26.11
C THR A 548 -3.00 6.35 24.69
N VAL A 549 -4.15 6.55 24.03
CA VAL A 549 -4.37 6.19 22.62
C VAL A 549 -3.37 6.92 21.72
N GLU A 550 -3.16 8.21 21.97
CA GLU A 550 -2.29 9.10 21.20
C GLU A 550 -0.82 8.67 21.34
N GLU A 551 -0.37 8.45 22.59
CA GLU A 551 0.98 7.93 22.88
C GLU A 551 1.22 6.54 22.28
N ALA A 552 0.19 5.68 22.22
CA ALA A 552 0.26 4.38 21.57
C ALA A 552 0.37 4.52 20.04
N ILE A 553 -0.41 5.42 19.43
CA ILE A 553 -0.35 5.73 18.00
C ILE A 553 1.01 6.32 17.60
N GLU A 554 1.62 7.18 18.43
CA GLU A 554 2.97 7.70 18.18
C GLU A 554 4.03 6.59 18.19
N LYS A 555 3.99 5.68 19.17
CA LYS A 555 4.88 4.49 19.23
C LYS A 555 4.71 3.59 18.02
N LEU A 556 3.47 3.35 17.60
CA LEU A 556 3.15 2.51 16.46
C LEU A 556 3.58 3.16 15.12
N LYS A 557 3.43 4.49 14.98
CA LYS A 557 3.96 5.23 13.82
C LYS A 557 5.48 5.20 13.73
N PHE A 558 6.20 5.15 14.86
CA PHE A 558 7.65 4.91 14.85
C PHE A 558 8.02 3.55 14.26
N ILE A 559 7.28 2.48 14.60
CA ILE A 559 7.49 1.15 13.99
C ILE A 559 7.23 1.18 12.47
N CYS A 560 6.26 1.95 11.99
CA CYS A 560 6.06 2.16 10.55
C CYS A 560 7.22 2.92 9.89
N GLU A 561 7.86 3.88 10.56
CA GLU A 561 9.07 4.54 10.06
C GLU A 561 10.27 3.58 9.97
N GLU A 562 10.46 2.74 10.98
CA GLU A 562 11.47 1.68 10.97
C GLU A 562 11.21 0.64 9.87
N ALA A 563 9.94 0.26 9.65
CA ALA A 563 9.55 -0.63 8.56
C ALA A 563 9.94 -0.06 7.19
N TRP A 564 9.82 1.26 6.98
CA TRP A 564 10.32 1.89 5.76
C TRP A 564 11.85 1.81 5.61
N MET A 565 12.63 1.90 6.70
CA MET A 565 14.09 1.67 6.65
C MET A 565 14.41 0.24 6.20
N ASP A 566 13.68 -0.74 6.74
CA ASP A 566 13.85 -2.16 6.42
C ASP A 566 13.39 -2.50 4.99
N ILE A 567 12.40 -1.77 4.45
CA ILE A 567 11.99 -1.83 3.04
C ILE A 567 13.10 -1.29 2.13
N VAL A 568 13.69 -0.12 2.46
CA VAL A 568 14.81 0.44 1.68
C VAL A 568 16.04 -0.46 1.75
N GLN A 569 16.38 -1.00 2.93
CA GLN A 569 17.48 -1.96 3.07
C GLN A 569 17.25 -3.20 2.19
N GLY A 570 16.01 -3.74 2.14
CA GLY A 570 15.67 -4.84 1.24
C GLY A 570 15.89 -4.53 -0.25
N CYS A 571 15.76 -3.27 -0.67
CA CYS A 571 16.10 -2.81 -2.02
C CYS A 571 17.62 -2.66 -2.25
N LEU A 572 18.39 -2.25 -1.25
CA LEU A 572 19.86 -2.13 -1.32
C LEU A 572 20.57 -3.49 -1.23
N ASP A 573 19.98 -4.46 -0.53
CA ASP A 573 20.49 -5.84 -0.43
C ASP A 573 20.44 -6.59 -1.78
N GLN A 574 19.61 -6.11 -2.73
CA GLN A 574 19.43 -6.64 -4.10
C GLN A 574 19.34 -8.18 -4.24
N LYS A 575 18.81 -8.88 -3.22
CA LYS A 575 18.72 -10.36 -3.21
C LYS A 575 17.94 -10.93 -4.41
N TYR A 576 16.97 -10.17 -4.90
CA TYR A 576 16.16 -10.48 -6.09
C TYR A 576 16.11 -9.26 -7.01
N PRO A 577 15.74 -9.41 -8.31
CA PRO A 577 15.71 -8.30 -9.25
C PRO A 577 14.83 -7.14 -8.78
N MET A 578 15.25 -5.89 -9.05
CA MET A 578 14.53 -4.70 -8.60
C MET A 578 13.05 -4.68 -9.02
N ALA A 579 12.71 -5.25 -10.19
CA ALA A 579 11.31 -5.40 -10.64
C ALA A 579 10.42 -6.21 -9.66
N ILE A 580 10.98 -7.17 -8.93
CA ILE A 580 10.29 -7.94 -7.89
C ILE A 580 10.23 -7.13 -6.59
N LEU A 581 11.37 -6.58 -6.16
CA LEU A 581 11.47 -5.80 -4.91
C LEU A 581 10.59 -4.54 -4.95
N HIS A 582 10.53 -3.83 -6.08
CA HIS A 582 9.64 -2.67 -6.27
C HIS A 582 8.15 -3.03 -6.17
N LYS A 583 7.71 -4.27 -6.44
CA LYS A 583 6.31 -4.65 -6.18
C LYS A 583 6.02 -4.83 -4.68
N VAL A 584 7.01 -5.26 -3.89
CA VAL A 584 6.93 -5.23 -2.41
C VAL A 584 6.81 -3.78 -1.93
N VAL A 585 7.61 -2.87 -2.48
CA VAL A 585 7.50 -1.41 -2.21
C VAL A 585 6.12 -0.89 -2.61
N SER A 586 5.57 -1.26 -3.78
CA SER A 586 4.25 -0.80 -4.23
C SER A 586 3.08 -1.34 -3.41
N VAL A 587 3.17 -2.53 -2.80
CA VAL A 587 2.23 -2.94 -1.76
C VAL A 587 2.35 -2.01 -0.55
N GLY A 588 3.56 -1.73 -0.06
CA GLY A 588 3.79 -0.76 1.03
C GLY A 588 3.24 0.64 0.75
N ARG A 589 3.46 1.17 -0.46
CA ARG A 589 2.90 2.46 -0.95
C ARG A 589 1.37 2.44 -0.97
N SER A 590 0.77 1.33 -1.41
CA SER A 590 -0.68 1.19 -1.43
C SER A 590 -1.30 1.24 -0.03
N LEU A 591 -0.60 0.68 0.97
CA LEU A 591 -1.02 0.67 2.37
C LEU A 591 -0.87 2.05 3.03
N ASP A 592 0.28 2.73 2.85
CA ASP A 592 0.47 4.11 3.33
C ASP A 592 -0.57 5.05 2.70
N PHE A 593 -0.96 4.84 1.43
CA PHE A 593 -1.99 5.63 0.77
C PHE A 593 -3.40 5.34 1.29
N ILE A 594 -3.85 4.08 1.29
CA ILE A 594 -5.22 3.69 1.67
C ILE A 594 -5.52 4.04 3.14
N TYR A 595 -4.53 3.92 4.02
CA TYR A 595 -4.64 4.19 5.45
C TYR A 595 -3.91 5.47 5.90
N LYS A 596 -3.76 6.48 5.02
CA LYS A 596 -2.96 7.68 5.34
C LYS A 596 -3.59 8.58 6.39
N ARG A 597 -4.90 8.80 6.26
CA ARG A 597 -5.70 9.76 7.03
C ARG A 597 -6.96 9.15 7.64
N GLU A 598 -7.45 8.06 7.03
CA GLU A 598 -8.75 7.44 7.23
C GLU A 598 -8.67 5.98 6.74
N ASP A 599 -9.61 5.11 7.13
CA ASP A 599 -9.80 3.81 6.46
C ASP A 599 -10.53 4.01 5.12
N SER A 600 -9.76 4.36 4.09
CA SER A 600 -10.28 4.72 2.78
C SER A 600 -10.83 3.53 1.98
N TYR A 601 -10.60 2.29 2.43
CA TYR A 601 -11.20 1.10 1.85
C TYR A 601 -12.61 0.84 2.41
N THR A 602 -12.76 0.88 3.73
CA THR A 602 -14.09 0.72 4.37
C THR A 602 -14.98 1.95 4.12
N LEU A 603 -14.40 3.15 3.99
CA LEU A 603 -15.07 4.43 3.73
C LEU A 603 -14.84 4.92 2.28
N PRO A 604 -15.66 4.45 1.30
CA PRO A 604 -15.41 4.64 -0.14
C PRO A 604 -15.55 6.09 -0.61
N SER A 605 -16.21 6.94 0.19
CA SER A 605 -16.25 8.39 -0.02
C SER A 605 -14.85 9.00 -0.15
N ASN A 606 -13.88 8.45 0.57
CA ASN A 606 -12.57 9.08 0.78
C ASN A 606 -11.66 8.90 -0.46
N LEU A 607 -11.90 7.86 -1.25
CA LEU A 607 -11.23 7.64 -2.55
C LEU A 607 -11.99 8.26 -3.73
N LYS A 608 -13.20 8.79 -3.53
CA LYS A 608 -14.12 9.16 -4.62
C LYS A 608 -13.49 10.15 -5.61
N ASP A 609 -12.89 11.23 -5.14
CA ASP A 609 -12.33 12.26 -6.02
C ASP A 609 -11.03 11.80 -6.70
N THR A 610 -10.22 10.98 -6.02
CA THR A 610 -9.06 10.29 -6.58
C THR A 610 -9.46 9.36 -7.72
N ILE A 611 -10.42 8.47 -7.50
CA ILE A 611 -10.95 7.52 -8.48
C ILE A 611 -11.63 8.27 -9.65
N THR A 612 -12.35 9.37 -9.37
CA THR A 612 -12.89 10.28 -10.41
C THR A 612 -11.77 10.86 -11.28
N SER A 613 -10.68 11.35 -10.66
CA SER A 613 -9.52 11.92 -11.36
C SER A 613 -8.73 10.88 -12.17
N LEU A 614 -8.68 9.63 -11.67
CA LEU A 614 -7.95 8.53 -12.29
C LEU A 614 -8.70 7.84 -13.43
N TYR A 615 -10.04 7.76 -13.42
CA TYR A 615 -10.79 6.94 -14.39
C TYR A 615 -11.93 7.66 -15.14
N THR A 616 -12.35 8.86 -14.72
CA THR A 616 -13.46 9.58 -15.39
C THR A 616 -13.08 10.95 -15.95
N LYS A 617 -11.80 11.33 -15.89
CA LYS A 617 -11.28 12.63 -16.34
C LYS A 617 -9.96 12.45 -17.08
N LEU A 618 -10.00 12.61 -18.40
CA LEU A 618 -8.81 12.71 -19.25
C LEU A 618 -7.85 13.80 -18.74
N VAL A 619 -6.57 13.60 -19.00
CA VAL A 619 -5.55 14.65 -18.94
C VAL A 619 -5.65 15.46 -20.22
N VAL A 620 -5.64 16.79 -20.08
CA VAL A 620 -5.69 17.79 -21.16
C VAL A 620 -4.42 18.61 -21.10
#